data_AF-A0A940PSK0-F1
#
_entry.id   AF-A0A940PSK0-F1
#
_cell.length_a   1.000
_cell.length_b   1.000
_cell.length_c   1.000
_cell.angle_alpha   90.00
_cell.angle_beta   90.00
_cell.angle_gamma   90.00
#
_symmetry.space_group_name_H-M   'P 1'
#
loop_
_entity.id
_entity.type
_entity.pdbx_description
1 polymer ?
#
loop_
_entity_poly.entity_id
_entity_poly.type
_entity_poly.pdbx_seq_one_letter_code
_entity_poly.pdbx_strand_id
1 'polypeptide(L)'
;MDSIDRNQDGFIEEAPQKKYTDLKTVESQRNDLTAEEFPEGPYGSSLRTESLGKSTPWREDQRPQQRFTYENRELHAGISREYPGAHPTHDSSGDDHVDE
;
A
#
# COMPACT_ATOMS: atom_id res chain seq x y z
N MET A 1 27.33 6.04 18.29
CA MET A 1 26.03 5.49 18.71
C MET A 1 25.02 6.58 18.45
N ASP A 2 24.07 6.31 17.57
CA ASP A 2 22.69 6.85 17.53
C ASP A 2 22.13 6.50 16.15
N SER A 3 21.74 5.23 16.03
CA SER A 3 20.94 4.75 14.91
C SER A 3 19.54 5.31 15.11
N ILE A 4 19.21 6.38 14.39
CA ILE A 4 17.89 7.00 14.36
C ILE A 4 16.87 5.92 13.99
N ASP A 5 16.05 5.57 14.97
CA ASP A 5 14.89 4.70 14.80
C ASP A 5 13.87 5.46 13.94
N ARG A 6 13.92 5.25 12.62
CA ARG A 6 13.05 5.89 11.61
C ARG A 6 11.64 5.29 11.58
N ASN A 7 11.18 4.72 12.69
CA ASN A 7 9.86 4.09 12.78
C ASN A 7 8.93 4.96 13.62
N GLN A 8 8.52 6.12 13.10
CA GLN A 8 7.54 6.98 13.79
C GLN A 8 6.08 6.56 13.48
N ASP A 9 5.84 5.89 12.34
CA ASP A 9 4.49 5.54 11.85
C ASP A 9 4.27 4.03 11.55
N GLY A 10 5.23 3.16 11.89
CA GLY A 10 5.11 1.70 11.67
C GLY A 10 5.35 1.22 10.23
N PHE A 11 5.76 2.12 9.33
CA PHE A 11 6.19 1.81 7.97
C PHE A 11 7.71 1.88 7.82
N ILE A 12 8.26 1.12 6.87
CA ILE A 12 9.68 1.13 6.51
C ILE A 12 9.88 1.97 5.25
N GLU A 13 10.72 2.99 5.31
CA GLU A 13 11.17 3.70 4.11
C GLU A 13 11.94 2.75 3.17
N GLU A 14 11.81 2.92 1.85
CA GLU A 14 12.74 2.26 0.94
C GLU A 14 14.16 2.74 1.23
N ALA A 15 15.12 1.81 1.26
CA ALA A 15 16.49 2.11 1.67
C ALA A 15 17.03 3.33 0.88
N PRO A 16 17.50 4.40 1.56
CA PRO A 16 17.88 5.67 0.93
C PRO A 16 19.06 5.58 -0.04
N GLN A 17 19.64 4.39 -0.18
CA GLN A 17 20.79 4.08 -1.04
C GLN A 17 20.38 3.83 -2.50
N LYS A 18 19.09 3.66 -2.82
CA LYS A 18 18.63 3.46 -4.20
C LYS A 18 18.52 4.81 -4.92
N LYS A 19 19.46 5.08 -5.83
CA LYS A 19 19.42 6.26 -6.71
C LYS A 19 18.31 6.20 -7.76
N TYR A 20 17.76 5.01 -8.01
CA TYR A 20 16.75 4.73 -9.01
C TYR A 20 15.78 3.67 -8.49
N THR A 21 14.50 3.80 -8.82
CA THR A 21 13.47 2.77 -8.64
C THR A 21 13.37 1.91 -9.90
N ASP A 22 12.78 0.72 -9.80
CA ASP A 22 12.55 -0.12 -10.97
C ASP A 22 11.46 0.49 -11.88
N LEU A 23 11.13 -0.23 -12.96
CA LEU A 23 10.04 0.14 -13.85
C LEU A 23 8.73 0.26 -13.06
N LYS A 24 7.87 1.22 -13.44
CA LYS A 24 6.57 1.47 -12.77
C LYS A 24 5.72 0.21 -12.61
N THR A 25 5.71 -0.68 -13.61
CA THR A 25 4.96 -1.94 -13.54
C THR A 25 5.47 -2.88 -12.45
N VAL A 26 6.80 -2.92 -12.26
CA VAL A 26 7.44 -3.74 -11.21
C VAL A 26 7.13 -3.15 -9.84
N GLU A 27 7.26 -1.84 -9.68
CA GLU A 27 6.95 -1.18 -8.41
C GLU A 27 5.44 -1.28 -8.07
N SER A 28 4.55 -1.23 -9.06
CA SER A 28 3.11 -1.44 -8.83
C SER A 28 2.85 -2.84 -8.27
N GLN A 29 3.39 -3.89 -8.90
CA GLN A 29 3.20 -5.26 -8.43
C GLN A 29 3.81 -5.50 -7.03
N ARG A 30 4.91 -4.81 -6.72
CA ARG A 30 5.58 -4.88 -5.41
C ARG A 30 4.80 -4.15 -4.30
N ASN A 31 4.11 -3.07 -4.66
CA ASN A 31 3.42 -2.19 -3.73
C ASN A 31 1.95 -2.58 -3.50
N ASP A 32 1.31 -3.26 -4.46
CA ASP A 32 -0.06 -3.77 -4.30
C ASP A 32 -0.06 -5.12 -3.56
N LEU A 33 -0.38 -5.07 -2.26
CA LEU A 33 -0.40 -6.24 -1.37
C LEU A 33 -1.60 -7.14 -1.66
N THR A 34 -1.33 -8.43 -1.85
CA THR A 34 -2.36 -9.47 -1.94
C THR A 34 -3.10 -9.62 -0.61
N ALA A 35 -4.39 -9.95 -0.68
CA ALA A 35 -5.17 -10.20 0.53
C ALA A 35 -4.66 -11.44 1.27
N GLU A 36 -4.22 -11.25 2.52
CA GLU A 36 -3.86 -12.34 3.43
C GLU A 36 -5.12 -12.82 4.16
N GLU A 37 -5.56 -14.05 3.84
CA GLU A 37 -6.79 -14.62 4.41
C GLU A 37 -6.60 -15.15 5.84
N PHE A 38 -5.41 -15.68 6.15
CA PHE A 38 -5.10 -16.32 7.43
C PHE A 38 -3.88 -15.65 8.09
N PRO A 39 -3.94 -15.32 9.39
CA PRO A 39 -2.82 -14.72 10.13
C PRO A 39 -1.57 -15.59 10.23
N GLU A 40 -1.71 -16.91 10.08
CA GLU A 40 -0.60 -17.86 10.08
C GLU A 40 -0.05 -18.16 8.67
N GLY A 41 -0.68 -17.64 7.62
CA GLY A 41 -0.38 -17.95 6.22
C GLY A 41 -1.25 -19.07 5.63
N PRO A 42 -0.95 -19.52 4.40
CA PRO A 42 -1.82 -20.47 3.67
C PRO A 42 -1.89 -21.83 4.38
N TYR A 43 -3.10 -22.39 4.45
CA TYR A 43 -3.32 -23.71 5.04
C TYR A 43 -2.43 -24.78 4.39
N GLY A 44 -1.74 -25.56 5.22
CA GLY A 44 -0.81 -26.60 4.75
C GLY A 44 0.61 -26.11 4.43
N SER A 45 0.94 -24.84 4.69
CA SER A 45 2.31 -24.35 4.62
C SER A 45 3.22 -25.14 5.57
N SER A 46 4.35 -25.64 5.05
CA SER A 46 5.42 -26.23 5.87
C SER A 46 6.26 -25.16 6.59
N LEU A 47 6.16 -23.90 6.15
CA LEU A 47 6.84 -22.76 6.76
C LEU A 47 6.07 -22.36 8.01
N ARG A 48 6.77 -22.42 9.16
CA ARG A 48 6.26 -21.88 10.41
C ARG A 48 6.38 -20.36 10.35
N THR A 49 5.25 -19.68 10.37
CA THR A 49 5.17 -18.24 10.56
C THR A 49 5.74 -17.89 11.93
N GLU A 50 6.78 -17.03 11.96
CA GLU A 50 7.43 -16.62 13.21
C GLU A 50 6.52 -15.76 14.10
N SER A 51 5.58 -15.03 13.49
CA SER A 51 4.63 -14.15 14.19
C SER A 51 3.25 -14.22 13.55
N LEU A 52 2.21 -14.48 14.36
CA LEU A 52 0.82 -14.44 13.89
C LEU A 52 0.43 -13.01 13.51
N GLY A 53 -0.24 -12.85 12.38
CA GLY A 53 -0.77 -11.56 11.95
C GLY A 53 -0.52 -11.28 10.49
N LYS A 54 -0.45 -9.99 10.15
CA LYS A 54 -0.11 -9.54 8.80
C LYS A 54 1.40 -9.51 8.60
N SER A 55 1.86 -9.46 7.35
CA SER A 55 3.28 -9.34 6.94
C SER A 55 3.97 -7.99 7.29
N THR A 56 3.71 -7.44 8.49
CA THR A 56 4.27 -6.17 8.95
C THR A 56 5.76 -6.27 9.34
N PRO A 57 6.54 -5.19 9.23
CA PRO A 57 6.12 -3.84 8.81
C PRO A 57 6.14 -3.69 7.28
N TRP A 58 5.16 -2.97 6.75
CA TRP A 58 5.06 -2.69 5.32
C TRP A 58 5.90 -1.47 4.93
N ARG A 59 6.21 -1.34 3.65
CA ARG A 59 6.78 -0.09 3.13
C ARG A 59 5.73 1.01 3.08
N GLU A 60 6.18 2.26 3.12
CA GLU A 60 5.29 3.43 2.99
C GLU A 60 4.44 3.37 1.70
N ASP A 61 5.04 2.93 0.59
CA ASP A 61 4.33 2.82 -0.69
C ASP A 61 3.42 1.59 -0.81
N GLN A 62 3.55 0.62 0.12
CA GLN A 62 2.79 -0.61 0.10
C GLN A 62 1.37 -0.39 0.62
N ARG A 63 0.40 -0.98 -0.08
CA ARG A 63 -1.02 -0.75 0.16
C ARG A 63 -1.83 -2.01 -0.11
N PRO A 64 -2.98 -2.20 0.55
CA PRO A 64 -3.90 -3.27 0.20
C PRO A 64 -4.49 -3.03 -1.19
N GLN A 65 -4.75 -4.12 -1.92
CA GLN A 65 -5.53 -4.03 -3.15
C GLN A 65 -6.93 -3.46 -2.88
N GLN A 66 -7.22 -2.31 -3.50
CA GLN A 66 -8.50 -1.61 -3.36
C GLN A 66 -9.52 -2.22 -4.32
N ARG A 67 -10.63 -2.74 -3.80
CA ARG A 67 -11.69 -3.39 -4.61
C ARG A 67 -12.65 -2.43 -5.28
N PHE A 68 -12.66 -1.18 -4.85
CA PHE A 68 -13.67 -0.19 -5.25
C PHE A 68 -13.08 1.01 -5.99
N THR A 69 -11.76 1.09 -6.16
CA THR A 69 -11.08 2.18 -6.85
C THR A 69 -10.64 1.77 -8.25
N TYR A 70 -9.93 2.66 -8.96
CA TYR A 70 -9.47 2.41 -10.31
C TYR A 70 -8.23 1.52 -10.34
N GLU A 71 -8.18 0.59 -11.28
CA GLU A 71 -7.01 -0.25 -11.55
C GLU A 71 -5.79 0.61 -11.95
N ASN A 72 -5.99 1.55 -12.88
CA ASN A 72 -4.96 2.50 -13.27
C ASN A 72 -5.10 3.80 -12.48
N ARG A 73 -4.54 3.81 -11.28
CA ARG A 73 -4.60 4.96 -10.37
C ARG A 73 -3.87 6.17 -10.90
N GLU A 74 -2.71 5.99 -11.53
CA GLU A 74 -1.93 7.12 -12.05
C GLU A 74 -2.74 7.90 -13.10
N LEU A 75 -3.44 7.20 -13.99
CA LEU A 75 -4.30 7.84 -14.99
C LEU A 75 -5.52 8.54 -14.38
N HIS A 76 -6.04 8.03 -13.25
CA HIS A 76 -7.26 8.51 -12.63
C HIS A 76 -7.01 9.39 -11.38
N ALA A 77 -5.76 9.69 -11.05
CA ALA A 77 -5.42 10.45 -9.87
C ALA A 77 -6.00 11.87 -9.96
N GLY A 78 -6.75 12.28 -8.93
CA GLY A 78 -7.42 13.58 -8.88
C GLY A 78 -8.64 13.69 -9.80
N ILE A 79 -9.08 12.58 -10.41
CA ILE A 79 -10.29 12.54 -11.24
C ILE A 79 -11.43 11.93 -10.43
N SER A 80 -12.37 12.78 -10.02
CA SER A 80 -13.59 12.34 -9.35
C SER A 80 -14.51 11.56 -10.28
N ARG A 81 -15.33 10.68 -9.70
CA ARG A 81 -16.33 9.91 -10.41
C ARG A 81 -17.51 10.78 -10.79
N GLU A 82 -17.83 10.84 -12.08
CA GLU A 82 -18.99 11.56 -12.60
C GLU A 82 -20.28 10.71 -12.48
N TYR A 83 -20.62 10.30 -11.25
CA TYR A 83 -21.88 9.63 -10.94
C TYR A 83 -22.45 10.16 -9.63
N PRO A 84 -23.76 10.48 -9.56
CA PRO A 84 -24.38 10.97 -8.32
C PRO A 84 -24.18 10.00 -7.15
N GLY A 85 -23.62 10.48 -6.04
CA GLY A 85 -23.34 9.66 -4.85
C GLY A 85 -22.16 8.70 -5.00
N ALA A 86 -21.27 8.92 -5.96
CA ALA A 86 -20.06 8.11 -6.09
C ALA A 86 -19.10 8.31 -4.91
N HIS A 87 -18.44 7.23 -4.49
CA HIS A 87 -17.42 7.33 -3.43
C HIS A 87 -16.17 8.10 -3.92
N PRO A 88 -15.42 8.75 -3.01
CA PRO A 88 -14.09 9.28 -3.31
C PRO A 88 -13.12 8.18 -3.77
N THR A 89 -12.16 8.54 -4.62
CA THR A 89 -11.19 7.59 -5.19
C THR A 89 -9.99 7.33 -4.28
N HIS A 90 -9.79 8.14 -3.23
CA HIS A 90 -8.68 8.06 -2.27
C HIS A 90 -7.32 7.88 -2.96
N ASP A 91 -7.10 8.64 -4.04
CA ASP A 91 -5.93 8.52 -4.93
C ASP A 91 -4.82 9.54 -4.64
N SER A 92 -5.07 10.48 -3.74
CA SER A 92 -4.19 11.60 -3.40
C SER A 92 -4.07 11.75 -1.88
N SER A 93 -2.87 12.11 -1.42
CA SER A 93 -2.50 12.17 0.00
C SER A 93 -3.06 13.40 0.75
N GLY A 94 -3.90 14.20 0.10
CA GLY A 94 -4.46 15.43 0.64
C GLY A 94 -5.82 15.74 0.03
N ASP A 95 -6.78 16.05 0.91
CA ASP A 95 -8.13 16.55 0.64
C ASP A 95 -9.13 15.61 -0.04
N ASP A 96 -9.76 14.76 0.78
CA ASP A 96 -11.16 14.38 0.63
C ASP A 96 -12.11 15.48 1.18
N HIS A 97 -11.84 16.76 0.90
CA HIS A 97 -12.80 17.83 1.21
C HIS A 97 -13.85 17.90 0.10
N VAL A 98 -14.98 17.25 0.35
CA VAL A 98 -16.21 17.45 -0.39
C VAL A 98 -16.79 18.79 0.07
N ASP A 99 -16.56 19.86 -0.69
CA ASP A 99 -17.37 21.08 -0.52
C ASP A 99 -18.80 20.75 -1.02
N GLU A 100 -19.76 20.85 -0.10
CA GLU A 100 -21.20 20.64 -0.34
C GLU A 100 -21.88 21.82 -1.04
#